data_AF-A0A6C0K7U6-F1
#
_entry.id   AF-A0A6C0K7U6-F1
#
_cell.length_a   1.000
_cell.length_b   1.000
_cell.length_c   1.000
_cell.angle_alpha   90.00
_cell.angle_beta   90.00
_cell.angle_gamma   90.00
#
_symmetry.space_group_name_H-M   'P 1'
#
loop_
_entity.id
_entity.type
_entity.pdbx_description
1 polymer ?
#
loop_
_entity_poly.entity_id
_entity_poly.type
_entity_poly.pdbx_seq_one_letter_code
_entity_poly.pdbx_strand_id
1 'polypeptide(L)'
;MDINRLTKTRDDLCGIQQYYTQSLGPGKYTTMNLVPDAKKVNPLASEQQLMYPREGYGFNNATIDSDSMLRNESSFKSNRCQIRAQARPFLSVPYMGGGRGNTDVESQLIHGEQVKQMKECGTVTEQEFAGQWTPLVESLSENIQNPKNLVPEVAAAGWIRGGIPSRAYMRDVNC
;
A
#
# COMPACT_ATOMS: atom_id res chain seq x y z
N MET A 1 -59.84 -16.02 -39.99
CA MET A 1 -59.46 -15.07 -41.06
C MET A 1 -59.57 -15.86 -42.36
N ASP A 2 -60.56 -15.57 -43.20
CA ASP A 2 -60.78 -16.32 -44.45
C ASP A 2 -59.73 -15.91 -45.49
N ILE A 3 -58.85 -16.86 -45.83
CA ILE A 3 -57.68 -16.68 -46.71
C ILE A 3 -58.08 -16.30 -48.15
N ASN A 4 -59.34 -16.53 -48.55
CA ASN A 4 -59.78 -16.45 -49.95
C ASN A 4 -60.32 -15.07 -50.40
N ARG A 5 -60.15 -14.01 -49.61
CA ARG A 5 -60.63 -12.65 -49.96
C ARG A 5 -59.55 -11.63 -50.29
N LEU A 6 -58.28 -12.01 -50.20
CA LEU A 6 -57.13 -11.12 -50.39
C LEU A 6 -56.45 -11.49 -51.71
N THR A 7 -56.43 -10.57 -52.67
CA THR A 7 -55.87 -10.83 -54.01
C THR A 7 -54.49 -10.21 -54.18
N LYS A 8 -54.13 -9.26 -53.30
CA LYS A 8 -52.86 -8.55 -53.29
C LYS A 8 -52.32 -8.45 -51.87
N THR A 9 -51.00 -8.33 -51.76
CA THR A 9 -50.28 -8.06 -50.50
C THR A 9 -50.68 -6.76 -49.81
N ARG A 10 -51.34 -5.83 -50.53
CA ARG A 10 -51.92 -4.61 -49.94
C ARG A 10 -53.25 -4.83 -49.23
N ASP A 11 -53.92 -5.95 -49.48
CA ASP A 11 -55.18 -6.29 -48.81
C ASP A 11 -54.91 -6.94 -47.44
N ASP A 12 -53.68 -7.44 -47.22
CA ASP A 12 -53.24 -7.97 -45.93
C ASP A 12 -53.30 -6.89 -44.85
N LEU A 13 -53.68 -7.28 -43.63
CA LEU A 13 -53.76 -6.35 -42.49
C LEU A 13 -52.44 -5.58 -42.27
N CYS A 14 -51.30 -6.24 -42.43
CA CYS A 14 -49.98 -5.60 -42.35
C CYS A 14 -49.75 -4.59 -43.49
N GLY A 15 -50.18 -4.91 -44.72
CA GLY A 15 -50.08 -4.01 -45.88
C GLY A 15 -50.97 -2.77 -45.75
N ILE A 16 -52.21 -2.95 -45.29
CA ILE A 16 -53.14 -1.86 -44.99
C ILE A 16 -52.57 -0.97 -43.89
N GLN A 17 -52.09 -1.55 -42.78
CA GLN A 17 -51.50 -0.79 -41.68
C GLN A 17 -50.28 0.01 -42.12
N GLN A 18 -49.39 -0.59 -42.92
CA GLN A 18 -48.21 0.08 -43.46
C GLN A 18 -48.58 1.24 -44.40
N TYR A 19 -49.60 1.07 -45.24
CA TYR A 19 -50.08 2.14 -46.11
C TYR A 19 -50.66 3.32 -45.31
N TYR A 20 -51.44 3.03 -44.25
CA TYR A 20 -51.97 4.06 -43.36
C TYR A 20 -50.86 4.78 -42.59
N THR A 21 -49.87 4.07 -42.04
CA THR A 21 -48.74 4.71 -41.34
C THR A 21 -47.90 5.58 -42.27
N GLN A 22 -47.64 5.14 -43.50
CA GLN A 22 -46.93 5.93 -44.51
C GLN A 22 -47.72 7.17 -44.92
N SER A 23 -49.04 7.05 -45.11
CA SER A 23 -49.91 8.16 -45.50
C SER A 23 -50.05 9.20 -44.39
N LEU A 24 -50.14 8.76 -43.12
CA LEU A 24 -50.27 9.64 -41.97
C LEU A 24 -48.94 10.26 -41.51
N GLY A 25 -47.81 9.62 -41.83
CA GLY A 25 -46.47 10.02 -41.36
C GLY A 25 -46.15 11.51 -41.57
N PRO A 26 -46.25 12.06 -42.80
CA PRO A 26 -45.89 13.45 -43.09
C PRO A 26 -46.73 14.48 -42.30
N GLY A 27 -48.05 14.29 -42.23
CA GLY A 27 -48.94 15.21 -41.50
C GLY A 27 -48.90 15.03 -39.98
N LYS A 28 -48.57 13.83 -39.51
CA LYS A 28 -48.38 13.56 -38.09
C LYS A 28 -47.11 14.21 -37.57
N TYR A 29 -46.03 14.23 -38.35
CA TYR A 29 -44.77 14.85 -37.93
C TYR A 29 -44.93 16.34 -37.64
N THR A 30 -45.74 17.06 -38.42
CA THR A 30 -45.96 18.51 -38.24
C THR A 30 -46.91 18.86 -37.09
N THR A 31 -47.72 17.90 -36.62
CA THR A 31 -48.77 18.14 -35.61
C THR A 31 -48.50 17.47 -34.28
N MET A 32 -47.59 16.48 -34.22
CA MET A 32 -47.26 15.79 -32.98
C MET A 32 -46.20 16.56 -32.18
N ASN A 33 -46.33 16.49 -30.86
CA ASN A 33 -45.24 16.88 -29.98
C ASN A 33 -44.06 15.90 -30.20
N LEU A 34 -42.92 16.42 -30.64
CA LEU A 34 -41.69 15.66 -30.91
C LEU A 34 -40.95 15.26 -29.63
N VAL A 35 -41.45 15.65 -28.46
CA VAL A 35 -40.93 15.24 -27.16
C VAL A 35 -41.53 13.89 -26.76
N PRO A 36 -40.77 12.79 -26.82
CA PRO A 36 -41.25 11.48 -26.39
C PRO A 36 -41.40 11.39 -24.85
N ASP A 37 -42.28 10.52 -24.38
CA ASP A 37 -42.46 10.25 -22.95
C ASP A 37 -41.21 9.60 -22.35
N ALA A 38 -40.64 10.24 -21.33
CA ALA A 38 -39.43 9.79 -20.65
C ALA A 38 -39.55 8.34 -20.12
N LYS A 39 -40.77 7.90 -19.74
CA LYS A 39 -41.00 6.52 -19.28
C LYS A 39 -40.70 5.46 -20.36
N LYS A 40 -40.78 5.83 -21.64
CA LYS A 40 -40.49 4.94 -22.76
C LYS A 40 -39.04 5.05 -23.22
N VAL A 41 -38.47 6.26 -23.19
CA VAL A 41 -37.12 6.51 -23.73
C VAL A 41 -36.02 6.14 -22.74
N ASN A 42 -36.22 6.38 -21.44
CA ASN A 42 -35.22 6.08 -20.42
C ASN A 42 -34.83 4.59 -20.35
N PRO A 43 -35.78 3.62 -20.31
CA PRO A 43 -35.41 2.21 -20.33
C PRO A 43 -34.71 1.82 -21.64
N LEU A 44 -35.20 2.30 -22.79
CA LEU A 44 -34.60 2.04 -24.10
C LEU A 44 -33.15 2.55 -24.18
N ALA A 45 -32.88 3.75 -23.64
CA ALA A 45 -31.53 4.31 -23.59
C ALA A 45 -30.63 3.55 -22.61
N SER A 46 -31.17 3.06 -21.48
CA SER A 46 -30.41 2.26 -20.51
C SER A 46 -30.05 0.86 -21.00
N GLU A 47 -30.84 0.30 -21.91
CA GLU A 47 -30.57 -0.98 -22.58
C GLU A 47 -29.46 -0.88 -23.63
N GLN A 48 -29.15 0.33 -24.11
CA GLN A 48 -28.15 0.56 -25.15
C GLN A 48 -26.78 0.83 -24.52
N GLN A 49 -25.91 -0.19 -24.53
CA GLN A 49 -24.60 -0.16 -23.88
C GLN A 49 -23.60 0.88 -24.43
N LEU A 50 -23.86 1.42 -25.63
CA LEU A 50 -23.06 2.45 -26.29
C LEU A 50 -23.58 3.87 -26.10
N MET A 51 -24.75 4.04 -25.47
CA MET A 51 -25.34 5.35 -25.20
C MET A 51 -25.42 5.57 -23.70
N TYR A 52 -24.90 6.70 -23.24
CA TYR A 52 -25.18 7.14 -21.88
C TYR A 52 -26.55 7.80 -21.86
N PRO A 53 -27.51 7.30 -21.05
CA PRO A 53 -28.79 7.96 -20.91
C PRO A 53 -28.53 9.37 -20.33
N ARG A 54 -28.81 10.38 -21.14
CA ARG A 54 -28.85 11.77 -20.69
C ARG A 54 -30.28 12.05 -20.31
N GLU A 55 -30.51 12.34 -19.04
CA GLU A 55 -31.72 13.05 -18.65
C GLU A 55 -31.71 14.39 -19.41
N GLY A 56 -32.84 14.74 -20.03
CA GLY A 56 -32.96 15.98 -20.80
C GLY A 56 -32.82 17.23 -19.93
N TYR A 57 -33.38 18.35 -20.38
CA TYR A 57 -33.42 19.54 -19.55
C TYR A 57 -34.50 19.39 -18.48
N GLY A 58 -34.08 19.39 -17.21
CA GLY A 58 -34.99 19.30 -16.07
C GLY A 58 -35.40 17.87 -15.70
N PHE A 59 -36.42 17.72 -14.85
CA PHE A 59 -36.92 16.40 -14.42
C PHE A 59 -37.72 15.66 -15.51
N ASN A 60 -38.45 16.41 -16.36
CA ASN A 60 -39.21 15.87 -17.49
C ASN A 60 -39.40 16.98 -18.55
N ASN A 61 -39.08 16.67 -19.81
CA ASN A 61 -39.20 17.61 -20.92
C ASN A 61 -40.64 18.13 -21.12
N ALA A 62 -41.67 17.34 -20.82
CA ALA A 62 -43.07 17.76 -20.96
C ALA A 62 -43.49 18.82 -19.94
N THR A 63 -42.80 18.90 -18.81
CA THR A 63 -43.10 19.83 -17.70
C THR A 63 -41.95 20.80 -17.46
N ILE A 64 -41.14 21.05 -18.49
CA ILE A 64 -39.91 21.84 -18.39
C ILE A 64 -40.16 23.26 -17.90
N ASP A 65 -41.29 23.86 -18.26
CA ASP A 65 -41.65 25.22 -17.83
C ASP A 65 -41.90 25.27 -16.32
N SER A 66 -42.57 24.27 -15.77
CA SER A 66 -42.82 24.18 -14.33
C SER A 66 -41.55 23.92 -13.51
N ASP A 67 -40.66 23.05 -14.00
CA ASP A 67 -39.35 22.81 -13.37
C ASP A 67 -38.45 24.05 -13.48
N SER A 68 -38.44 24.70 -14.65
CA SER A 68 -37.71 25.94 -14.86
C SER A 68 -38.21 27.06 -13.95
N MET A 69 -39.53 27.15 -13.75
CA MET A 69 -40.13 28.08 -12.79
C MET A 69 -39.61 27.77 -11.38
N LEU A 70 -39.76 26.53 -10.88
CA LEU A 70 -39.28 26.14 -9.54
C LEU A 70 -37.78 26.42 -9.32
N ARG A 71 -36.93 26.12 -10.32
CA ARG A 71 -35.47 26.34 -10.24
C ARG A 71 -35.07 27.81 -10.32
N ASN A 72 -35.76 28.59 -11.14
CA ASN A 72 -35.37 29.97 -11.44
C ASN A 72 -36.12 31.00 -10.61
N GLU A 73 -37.23 30.63 -9.99
CA GLU A 73 -38.07 31.47 -9.15
C GLU A 73 -37.23 32.14 -8.05
N SER A 74 -37.18 33.47 -8.07
CA SER A 74 -36.41 34.27 -7.12
C SER A 74 -36.84 34.04 -5.68
N SER A 75 -38.11 33.67 -5.48
CA SER A 75 -38.71 33.40 -4.17
C SER A 75 -38.18 32.11 -3.52
N PHE A 76 -37.80 31.10 -4.33
CA PHE A 76 -37.23 29.83 -3.85
C PHE A 76 -35.71 29.81 -3.79
N LYS A 77 -35.05 30.83 -4.34
CA LYS A 77 -33.61 31.07 -4.14
C LYS A 77 -33.36 31.61 -2.73
N SER A 78 -33.62 30.78 -1.73
CA SER A 78 -33.17 30.98 -0.35
C SER A 78 -31.65 30.75 -0.28
N ASN A 79 -30.88 31.64 -0.91
CA ASN A 79 -29.45 31.78 -0.63
C ASN A 79 -29.22 32.86 0.43
N ARG A 80 -30.10 32.94 1.44
CA ARG A 80 -29.83 33.66 2.69
C ARG A 80 -28.95 32.81 3.61
N CYS A 81 -27.99 32.08 3.08
CA CYS A 81 -26.82 31.77 3.88
C CYS A 81 -26.14 33.10 4.16
N GLN A 82 -26.08 33.52 5.42
CA GLN A 82 -25.13 34.55 5.82
C GLN A 82 -23.72 33.99 5.62
N ILE A 83 -23.25 34.02 4.37
CA ILE A 83 -21.84 33.87 4.06
C ILE A 83 -21.16 35.11 4.65
N ARG A 84 -20.75 35.00 5.92
CA ARG A 84 -19.69 35.87 6.41
C ARG A 84 -18.50 35.54 5.53
N ALA A 85 -18.17 36.42 4.60
CA ALA A 85 -16.96 36.30 3.81
C ALA A 85 -15.78 36.39 4.77
N GLN A 86 -15.37 35.25 5.33
CA GLN A 86 -14.12 35.12 6.04
C GLN A 86 -13.06 35.13 4.96
N ALA A 87 -12.13 36.07 5.04
CA ALA A 87 -10.95 35.99 4.20
C ALA A 87 -10.27 34.63 4.45
N ARG A 88 -9.74 34.03 3.38
CA ARG A 88 -8.87 32.87 3.53
C ARG A 88 -7.71 33.23 4.47
N PRO A 89 -7.22 32.30 5.31
CA PRO A 89 -6.09 32.58 6.21
C PRO A 89 -4.84 33.12 5.51
N PHE A 90 -4.66 32.86 4.20
CA PHE A 90 -3.50 33.29 3.43
C PHE A 90 -3.92 34.09 2.20
N LEU A 91 -3.57 35.38 2.10
CA LEU A 91 -3.95 36.29 1.01
C LEU A 91 -3.37 35.93 -0.37
N SER A 92 -2.34 35.09 -0.45
CA SER A 92 -1.70 34.63 -1.69
C SER A 92 -1.03 33.27 -1.47
N VAL A 93 -0.46 32.71 -2.54
CA VAL A 93 0.37 31.50 -2.45
C VAL A 93 1.70 31.88 -1.78
N PRO A 94 2.11 31.19 -0.71
CA PRO A 94 3.41 31.44 -0.07
C PRO A 94 4.57 31.02 -0.98
N TYR A 95 5.77 31.53 -0.70
CA TYR A 95 6.97 31.15 -1.44
C TYR A 95 7.23 29.64 -1.35
N MET A 96 7.24 28.95 -2.49
CA MET A 96 7.40 27.48 -2.58
C MET A 96 8.83 27.04 -2.94
N GLY A 97 9.81 27.94 -2.96
CA GLY A 97 11.17 27.61 -3.41
C GLY A 97 11.91 26.59 -2.54
N GLY A 98 11.48 26.36 -1.30
CA GLY A 98 12.03 25.31 -0.43
C GLY A 98 11.54 23.89 -0.75
N GLY A 99 10.54 23.75 -1.64
CA GLY A 99 9.94 22.46 -1.94
C GLY A 99 9.24 21.82 -0.73
N ARG A 100 8.94 20.53 -0.82
CA ARG A 100 8.27 19.76 0.26
C ARG A 100 9.21 19.44 1.44
N GLY A 101 10.53 19.47 1.22
CA GLY A 101 11.51 18.92 2.16
C GLY A 101 11.38 17.40 2.34
N ASN A 102 12.35 16.80 3.03
CA ASN A 102 12.27 15.43 3.52
C ASN A 102 12.42 15.47 5.04
N THR A 103 11.32 15.28 5.75
CA THR A 103 11.25 15.38 7.21
C THR A 103 12.16 14.38 7.91
N ASP A 104 12.35 13.19 7.34
CA ASP A 104 13.16 12.14 7.95
C ASP A 104 14.63 12.52 7.91
N VAL A 105 15.11 12.99 6.75
CA VAL A 105 16.49 13.46 6.58
C VAL A 105 16.73 14.72 7.41
N GLU A 106 15.80 15.66 7.43
CA GLU A 106 15.91 16.87 8.24
C GLU A 106 15.98 16.54 9.74
N SER A 107 15.17 15.58 10.21
CA SER A 107 15.22 15.13 11.61
C SER A 107 16.58 14.53 11.98
N GLN A 108 17.20 13.76 11.08
CA GLN A 108 18.53 13.17 11.29
C GLN A 108 19.65 14.22 11.27
N LEU A 109 19.50 15.27 10.46
CA LEU A 109 20.46 16.38 10.40
C LEU A 109 20.34 17.31 11.61
N ILE A 110 19.12 17.57 12.10
CA ILE A 110 18.86 18.42 13.27
C ILE A 110 19.25 17.68 14.56
N HIS A 111 18.87 16.41 14.67
CA HIS A 111 19.15 15.59 15.84
C HIS A 111 20.39 14.75 15.58
N GLY A 112 21.53 15.21 16.09
CA GLY A 112 22.76 14.41 16.09
C GLY A 112 22.55 13.07 16.80
N GLU A 113 23.12 12.02 16.26
CA GLU A 113 23.16 10.72 16.93
C GLU A 113 24.00 10.83 18.20
N GLN A 114 23.45 10.40 19.33
CA GLN A 114 24.21 10.30 20.57
C GLN A 114 25.15 9.10 20.51
N VAL A 115 26.35 9.29 19.95
CA VAL A 115 27.39 8.27 19.99
C VAL A 115 28.02 8.26 21.38
N LYS A 116 27.52 7.39 22.26
CA LYS A 116 28.26 7.00 23.47
C LYS A 116 29.09 5.77 23.12
N GLN A 117 30.41 5.91 23.13
CA GLN A 117 31.26 4.73 23.15
C GLN A 117 31.04 4.04 24.49
N MET A 118 30.49 2.83 24.45
CA MET A 118 30.46 1.96 25.62
C MET A 118 31.90 1.57 25.95
N LYS A 119 32.22 1.42 27.24
CA LYS A 119 33.52 0.88 27.64
C LYS A 119 33.69 -0.47 26.95
N GLU A 120 34.87 -0.71 26.36
CA GLU A 120 35.20 -1.99 25.73
C GLU A 120 34.92 -3.14 26.72
N CYS A 121 34.57 -4.32 26.20
CA CYS A 121 34.48 -5.57 27.00
C CYS A 121 35.85 -6.04 27.54
N GLY A 122 36.78 -5.12 27.77
CA GLY A 122 38.03 -5.37 28.47
C GLY A 122 37.83 -5.49 29.98
N THR A 123 38.91 -5.86 30.67
CA THR A 123 38.94 -5.93 32.12
C THR A 123 38.57 -4.56 32.71
N VAL A 124 37.71 -4.56 33.72
CA VAL A 124 37.30 -3.31 34.39
C VAL A 124 38.50 -2.62 35.06
N THR A 125 39.54 -3.41 35.39
CA THR A 125 40.77 -3.05 36.10
C THR A 125 42.00 -3.67 35.45
N GLU A 126 43.15 -3.03 35.60
CA GLU A 126 44.49 -3.57 35.22
C GLU A 126 44.97 -4.69 36.16
N GLN A 127 44.25 -4.92 37.26
CA GLN A 127 44.57 -5.93 38.27
C GLN A 127 43.74 -7.19 38.05
N GLU A 128 44.40 -8.34 38.11
CA GLU A 128 43.76 -9.65 38.13
C GLU A 128 43.04 -9.87 39.46
N PHE A 129 41.80 -10.37 39.41
CA PHE A 129 41.06 -10.80 40.59
C PHE A 129 41.26 -12.31 40.79
N ALA A 130 41.90 -12.68 41.90
CA ALA A 130 41.99 -14.07 42.31
C ALA A 130 40.58 -14.64 42.58
N GLY A 131 40.23 -15.76 41.94
CA GLY A 131 38.93 -16.42 42.10
C GLY A 131 37.87 -16.10 41.03
N GLN A 132 38.24 -15.44 39.92
CA GLN A 132 37.33 -15.28 38.76
C GLN A 132 36.93 -16.63 38.13
N TRP A 133 37.79 -17.63 38.26
CA TRP A 133 37.55 -18.98 37.76
C TRP A 133 37.30 -19.93 38.92
N THR A 134 36.32 -20.82 38.76
CA THR A 134 36.11 -21.93 39.70
C THR A 134 37.35 -22.82 39.66
N PRO A 135 38.05 -23.03 40.80
CA PRO A 135 39.19 -23.93 40.82
C PRO A 135 38.76 -25.34 40.43
N LEU A 136 39.67 -26.11 39.84
CA LEU A 136 39.44 -27.51 39.58
C LEU A 136 39.18 -28.24 40.91
N VAL A 137 38.31 -29.25 40.86
CA VAL A 137 38.13 -30.20 41.98
C VAL A 137 39.51 -30.75 42.36
N GLU A 138 39.80 -30.83 43.65
CA GLU A 138 41.14 -31.17 44.17
C GLU A 138 41.69 -32.48 43.58
N SER A 139 40.83 -33.50 43.45
CA SER A 139 41.21 -34.77 42.81
C SER A 139 41.63 -34.61 41.34
N LEU A 140 41.08 -33.64 40.61
CA LEU A 140 41.45 -33.36 39.23
C LEU A 140 42.66 -32.44 39.14
N SER A 141 42.82 -31.48 40.06
CA SER A 141 43.97 -30.57 40.07
C SER A 141 45.26 -31.32 40.40
N GLU A 142 45.23 -32.24 41.36
CA GLU A 142 46.38 -33.05 41.76
C GLU A 142 46.78 -34.10 40.72
N ASN A 143 45.86 -34.49 39.85
CA ASN A 143 46.09 -35.51 38.83
C ASN A 143 46.34 -34.93 37.44
N ILE A 144 45.33 -34.27 36.88
CA ILE A 144 45.28 -33.91 35.44
C ILE A 144 46.18 -32.73 35.13
N GLN A 145 46.21 -31.69 35.98
CA GLN A 145 47.01 -30.49 35.73
C GLN A 145 48.31 -30.43 36.52
N ASN A 146 48.65 -31.50 37.24
CA ASN A 146 49.90 -31.58 37.99
C ASN A 146 51.06 -31.86 37.04
N PRO A 147 52.06 -30.97 36.93
CA PRO A 147 53.17 -31.14 36.01
C PRO A 147 54.01 -32.39 36.32
N LYS A 148 53.98 -32.88 37.57
CA LYS A 148 54.62 -34.16 37.93
C LYS A 148 54.06 -35.36 37.18
N ASN A 149 52.80 -35.30 36.74
CA ASN A 149 52.14 -36.41 36.04
C ASN A 149 52.18 -36.26 34.52
N LEU A 150 52.38 -35.03 34.01
CA LEU A 150 52.36 -34.74 32.58
C LEU A 150 53.75 -34.54 31.98
N VAL A 151 54.65 -33.91 32.73
CA VAL A 151 55.95 -33.47 32.24
C VAL A 151 57.04 -34.41 32.78
N PRO A 152 57.68 -35.21 31.92
CA PRO A 152 58.64 -36.24 32.36
C PRO A 152 59.88 -35.66 33.05
N GLU A 153 60.30 -34.43 32.71
CA GLU A 153 61.41 -33.71 33.37
C GLU A 153 61.12 -33.41 34.84
N VAL A 154 59.85 -33.17 35.15
CA VAL A 154 59.38 -32.86 36.51
C VAL A 154 59.06 -34.14 37.26
N ALA A 155 58.59 -35.17 36.55
CA ALA A 155 58.26 -36.48 37.10
C ALA A 155 59.48 -37.23 37.64
N ALA A 156 60.61 -37.17 36.94
CA ALA A 156 61.82 -37.91 37.29
C ALA A 156 63.05 -37.01 37.24
N ALA A 157 63.68 -36.82 38.41
CA ALA A 157 64.94 -36.10 38.53
C ALA A 157 66.02 -36.81 37.70
N GLY A 158 66.62 -36.07 36.74
CA GLY A 158 67.64 -36.61 35.83
C GLY A 158 67.11 -37.12 34.49
N TRP A 159 65.81 -36.99 34.20
CA TRP A 159 65.28 -37.26 32.87
C TRP A 159 65.72 -36.19 31.87
N ILE A 160 66.27 -36.60 30.73
CA ILE A 160 66.81 -35.71 29.69
C ILE A 160 66.06 -35.96 28.38
N ARG A 161 65.51 -34.89 27.77
CA ARG A 161 64.90 -34.96 26.43
C ARG A 161 65.92 -35.41 25.40
N GLY A 162 65.61 -36.46 24.66
CA GLY A 162 66.52 -37.07 23.68
C GLY A 162 67.41 -38.17 24.25
N GLY A 163 67.33 -38.44 25.56
CA GLY A 163 68.06 -39.52 26.23
C GLY A 163 69.57 -39.25 26.35
N ILE A 164 70.24 -40.10 27.12
CA ILE A 164 71.70 -40.14 27.21
C ILE A 164 72.20 -41.24 26.26
N PRO A 165 73.18 -40.98 25.39
CA PRO A 165 73.75 -42.03 24.55
C PRO A 165 74.36 -43.13 25.42
N SER A 166 74.08 -44.39 25.10
CA SER A 166 74.46 -45.56 25.91
C SER A 166 75.95 -45.61 26.27
N ARG A 167 76.83 -45.10 25.38
CA ARG A 167 78.27 -44.99 25.64
C ARG A 167 78.63 -44.02 26.76
N ALA A 168 77.96 -42.86 26.83
CA ALA A 168 78.18 -41.89 27.90
C ALA A 168 77.62 -42.42 29.23
N TYR A 169 76.45 -43.06 29.19
CA TYR A 169 75.87 -43.70 30.37
C TYR A 169 76.80 -44.76 30.97
N MET A 170 77.36 -45.66 30.16
CA MET A 170 78.31 -46.67 30.68
C MET A 170 79.60 -46.06 31.23
N ARG A 171 80.07 -44.93 30.68
CA ARG A 171 81.24 -44.22 31.18
C ARG A 171 80.97 -43.65 32.58
N ASP A 172 79.82 -43.02 32.76
CA ASP A 172 79.49 -42.30 33.99
C ASP A 172 79.00 -43.24 35.12
N VAL A 173 78.58 -44.48 34.81
CA VAL A 173 78.19 -45.52 35.79
C VAL A 173 79.39 -46.27 36.40
N ASN A 174 80.49 -46.42 35.64
CA ASN A 174 81.67 -47.20 36.04
C ASN A 174 82.80 -46.32 36.63
N CYS A 175 82.49 -45.11 37.05
CA CYS A 175 83.43 -44.17 37.67
C CYS A 175 82.90 -43.74 39.05
#